data_AF-A0A0Q9KE66-F1
#
_entry.id   AF-A0A0Q9KE66-F1
#
_cell.length_a   1.000
_cell.length_b   1.000
_cell.length_c   1.000
_cell.angle_alpha   90.00
_cell.angle_beta   90.00
_cell.angle_gamma   90.00
#
_symmetry.space_group_name_H-M   'P 1'
#
loop_
_entity.id
_entity.type
_entity.pdbx_description
1 polymer ?
#
loop_
_entity_poly.entity_id
_entity_poly.type
_entity_poly.pdbx_seq_one_letter_code
_entity_poly.pdbx_strand_id
1 'polypeptide(L)'
;MNPNMFIKLIIDLIMTESMLVAMAYHITGNMIHELVGVFLFVLFIVHNILNRRWYKTIFRGKYKVQQILSIAVNLLFLITIAVALISSVPISRDIFPFIRINNDMVMRQIHVLSAYWGFILMAVHIGISWGRIINAARKMTGIITTSRVRTIAFRLLAVLIVVYGVQISFERDMGSRLLIYNPFGYWGFDETAMRFVIDYLSIMGIYICGTHYTLKYIQKHEKAKS
;
A
#
# COMPACT_ATOMS: atom_id res chain seq x y z
N MET A 1 -10.84 6.02 -23.07
CA MET A 1 -9.68 5.54 -22.26
C MET A 1 -9.29 4.16 -22.77
N ASN A 2 -8.02 3.73 -22.71
CA ASN A 2 -7.70 2.34 -23.06
C ASN A 2 -8.39 1.42 -22.02
N PRO A 3 -9.27 0.49 -22.41
CA PRO A 3 -10.02 -0.36 -21.47
C PRO A 3 -9.11 -1.10 -20.48
N ASN A 4 -7.91 -1.44 -20.92
CA ASN A 4 -6.90 -2.10 -20.09
C ASN A 4 -6.42 -1.22 -18.92
N MET A 5 -6.47 0.11 -19.04
CA MET A 5 -6.08 1.02 -17.95
C MET A 5 -7.16 1.15 -16.89
N PHE A 6 -8.43 1.04 -17.28
CA PHE A 6 -9.55 1.07 -16.35
C PHE A 6 -9.55 -0.17 -15.46
N ILE A 7 -9.40 -1.35 -16.07
CA ILE A 7 -9.33 -2.63 -15.36
C ILE A 7 -8.18 -2.63 -14.35
N LYS A 8 -7.01 -2.11 -14.74
CA LYS A 8 -5.86 -1.97 -13.82
C LYS A 8 -6.19 -1.13 -12.60
N LEU A 9 -6.81 0.04 -12.79
CA LEU A 9 -7.16 0.92 -11.67
C LEU A 9 -8.18 0.29 -10.73
N ILE A 10 -9.16 -0.45 -11.26
CA ILE A 10 -10.12 -1.20 -10.43
C ILE A 10 -9.39 -2.28 -9.63
N ILE A 11 -8.53 -3.06 -10.27
CA ILE A 11 -7.75 -4.10 -9.57
C ILE A 11 -6.89 -3.47 -8.47
N ASP A 12 -6.20 -2.37 -8.77
CA ASP A 12 -5.35 -1.65 -7.80
C ASP A 12 -6.18 -1.13 -6.61
N LEU A 13 -7.40 -0.63 -6.87
CA LEU A 13 -8.32 -0.18 -5.83
C LEU A 13 -8.78 -1.34 -4.95
N ILE A 14 -9.29 -2.43 -5.55
CA ILE A 14 -9.77 -3.61 -4.82
C ILE A 14 -8.62 -4.26 -4.02
N MET A 15 -7.40 -4.29 -4.56
CA MET A 15 -6.22 -4.76 -3.83
C MET A 15 -5.90 -3.89 -2.61
N THR A 16 -5.99 -2.57 -2.77
CA THR A 16 -5.73 -1.63 -1.67
C THR A 16 -6.76 -1.80 -0.54
N GLU A 17 -8.04 -1.94 -0.90
CA GLU A 17 -9.12 -2.21 0.04
C GLU A 17 -8.94 -3.58 0.72
N SER A 18 -8.63 -4.63 -0.05
CA SER A 18 -8.38 -5.98 0.48
C SER A 18 -7.22 -6.00 1.46
N MET A 19 -6.14 -5.26 1.17
CA MET A 19 -5.01 -5.11 2.08
C MET A 19 -5.42 -4.42 3.38
N LEU A 20 -6.25 -3.37 3.32
CA LEU A 20 -6.76 -2.70 4.50
C LEU A 20 -7.63 -3.62 5.37
N VAL A 21 -8.51 -4.41 4.73
CA VAL A 21 -9.33 -5.42 5.42
C VAL A 21 -8.46 -6.52 6.03
N ALA A 22 -7.40 -6.95 5.34
CA ALA A 22 -6.45 -7.93 5.87
C ALA A 22 -5.73 -7.42 7.12
N MET A 23 -5.38 -6.13 7.18
CA MET A 23 -4.80 -5.51 8.38
C MET A 23 -5.78 -5.50 9.57
N ALA A 24 -7.09 -5.60 9.33
CA ALA A 24 -8.14 -5.63 10.33
C ALA A 24 -8.38 -7.04 10.92
N TYR A 25 -7.33 -7.85 11.08
CA TYR A 25 -7.43 -9.24 11.56
C TYR A 25 -8.23 -9.37 12.86
N HIS A 26 -8.02 -8.46 13.82
CA HIS A 26 -8.73 -8.50 15.11
C HIS A 26 -10.24 -8.29 15.01
N ILE A 27 -10.69 -7.59 13.97
CA ILE A 27 -12.11 -7.30 13.72
C ILE A 27 -12.74 -8.39 12.84
N THR A 28 -12.00 -8.86 11.83
CA THR A 28 -12.48 -9.81 10.82
C THR A 28 -12.38 -11.27 11.25
N GLY A 29 -11.46 -11.59 12.17
CA GLY A 29 -11.19 -12.95 12.60
C GLY A 29 -10.45 -13.78 11.55
N ASN A 30 -10.09 -15.00 11.93
CA ASN A 30 -9.20 -15.86 11.16
C ASN A 30 -9.74 -16.22 9.77
N MET A 31 -10.98 -16.73 9.71
CA MET A 31 -11.61 -17.18 8.46
C MET A 31 -11.68 -16.07 7.40
N ILE A 32 -12.17 -14.88 7.78
CA ILE A 32 -12.29 -13.76 6.84
C ILE A 32 -10.91 -13.27 6.40
N HIS A 33 -9.95 -13.17 7.33
CA HIS A 33 -8.59 -12.78 6.99
C HIS A 33 -7.92 -13.74 6.00
N GLU A 34 -8.09 -15.06 6.19
CA GLU A 34 -7.54 -16.06 5.26
C GLU A 34 -8.18 -15.96 3.87
N LEU A 35 -9.51 -15.80 3.79
CA LEU A 35 -10.23 -15.63 2.52
C LEU A 35 -9.79 -14.35 1.79
N VAL A 36 -9.68 -13.23 2.51
CA VAL A 36 -9.20 -11.96 1.96
C VAL A 36 -7.75 -12.08 1.51
N GLY A 37 -6.92 -12.82 2.24
CA GLY A 37 -5.53 -13.11 1.86
C GLY A 37 -5.42 -13.89 0.54
N VAL A 38 -6.24 -14.93 0.36
CA VAL A 38 -6.30 -15.69 -0.91
C VAL A 38 -6.82 -14.83 -2.04
N PHE A 39 -7.85 -14.02 -1.79
CA PHE A 39 -8.38 -13.09 -2.79
C PHE A 39 -7.33 -12.06 -3.22
N LEU A 40 -6.61 -11.47 -2.25
CA LEU A 40 -5.51 -10.55 -2.48
C LEU A 40 -4.36 -11.22 -3.26
N PHE A 41 -4.07 -12.50 -2.99
CA PHE A 41 -3.06 -13.28 -3.73
C PHE A 41 -3.40 -13.38 -5.22
N VAL A 42 -4.64 -13.75 -5.54
CA VAL A 42 -5.11 -13.87 -6.92
C VAL A 42 -5.04 -12.51 -7.62
N LEU A 43 -5.54 -11.45 -6.98
CA LEU A 43 -5.46 -10.11 -7.54
C LEU A 43 -4.02 -9.64 -7.77
N PHE A 44 -3.11 -9.96 -6.85
CA PHE A 44 -1.69 -9.65 -6.98
C PHE A 44 -1.06 -10.34 -8.20
N ILE A 45 -1.37 -11.62 -8.44
CA ILE A 45 -0.91 -12.33 -9.66
C ILE A 45 -1.45 -11.63 -10.92
N VAL A 46 -2.76 -11.34 -10.96
CA VAL A 46 -3.40 -10.67 -12.10
C VAL A 46 -2.77 -9.30 -12.34
N HIS A 47 -2.55 -8.51 -11.28
CA HIS A 47 -1.88 -7.22 -11.35
C HIS A 47 -0.49 -7.34 -11.99
N ASN A 48 0.33 -8.30 -11.54
CA ASN A 48 1.68 -8.51 -12.07
C ASN A 48 1.67 -8.93 -13.55
N ILE A 49 0.72 -9.80 -13.95
CA ILE A 49 0.54 -10.20 -15.36
C ILE A 49 0.16 -8.99 -16.22
N LEU A 50 -0.82 -8.20 -15.78
CA LEU A 50 -1.26 -6.98 -16.48
C LEU A 50 -0.13 -5.94 -16.59
N ASN A 51 0.76 -5.91 -15.61
CA ASN A 51 1.91 -5.00 -15.55
C ASN A 51 3.23 -5.62 -16.02
N ARG A 52 3.22 -6.77 -16.71
CA ARG A 52 4.43 -7.48 -17.18
C ARG A 52 5.43 -6.63 -17.98
N ARG A 53 4.95 -5.59 -18.66
CA ARG A 53 5.80 -4.67 -19.43
C ARG A 53 6.75 -3.85 -18.53
N TRP A 54 6.39 -3.64 -17.27
CA TRP A 54 7.23 -2.94 -16.30
C TRP A 54 8.53 -3.70 -16.02
N TYR A 55 8.53 -5.04 -15.97
CA TYR A 55 9.76 -5.80 -15.79
C TYR A 55 10.78 -5.55 -16.91
N LYS A 56 10.33 -5.32 -18.14
CA LYS A 56 11.22 -4.93 -19.25
C LYS A 56 11.86 -3.55 -19.04
N THR A 57 11.24 -2.68 -18.25
CA THR A 57 11.79 -1.35 -17.93
C THR A 57 12.94 -1.41 -16.94
N ILE A 58 13.14 -2.53 -16.22
CA ILE A 58 14.27 -2.76 -15.30
C ILE A 58 15.59 -2.99 -16.07
N PHE A 59 15.52 -3.42 -17.33
CA PHE A 59 16.68 -3.76 -18.15
C PHE A 59 17.06 -2.71 -19.22
N ARG A 60 16.50 -1.50 -19.17
CA ARG A 60 16.70 -0.44 -20.19
C ARG A 60 17.93 0.47 -19.97
N GLY A 61 18.71 0.28 -18.89
CA GLY A 61 20.07 0.80 -18.72
C GLY A 61 20.25 2.31 -18.50
N LYS A 62 19.33 3.18 -18.95
CA LYS A 62 19.38 4.63 -18.71
C LYS A 62 18.27 5.05 -17.74
N TYR A 63 18.64 5.36 -16.49
CA TYR A 63 17.69 5.78 -15.47
C TYR A 63 18.02 7.14 -14.88
N LYS A 64 16.98 7.97 -14.70
CA LYS A 64 17.02 9.13 -13.79
C LYS A 64 16.92 8.68 -12.33
N VAL A 65 17.33 9.50 -11.37
CA VAL A 65 17.32 9.15 -9.93
C VAL A 65 15.89 8.76 -9.50
N GLN A 66 14.89 9.51 -9.97
CA GLN A 66 13.49 9.17 -9.72
C GLN A 66 13.09 7.77 -10.21
N GLN A 67 13.62 7.34 -11.36
CA GLN A 67 13.29 6.02 -11.93
C GLN A 67 13.95 4.91 -11.12
N ILE A 68 15.18 5.13 -10.64
CA ILE A 68 15.87 4.19 -9.75
C ILE A 68 15.08 4.02 -8.45
N LEU A 69 14.67 5.12 -7.80
CA LEU A 69 13.86 5.08 -6.59
C LEU A 69 12.52 4.36 -6.80
N SER A 70 11.85 4.63 -7.93
CA SER A 70 10.59 3.96 -8.29
C SER A 70 10.78 2.46 -8.50
N ILE A 71 11.84 2.05 -9.20
CA ILE A 71 12.14 0.63 -9.41
C ILE A 71 12.46 -0.06 -8.08
N ALA A 72 13.29 0.57 -7.24
CA ALA A 72 13.67 0.02 -5.94
C ALA A 72 12.45 -0.18 -5.02
N VAL A 73 11.60 0.84 -4.86
CA VAL A 73 10.38 0.75 -4.04
C VAL A 73 9.44 -0.32 -4.57
N ASN A 74 9.20 -0.37 -5.88
CA ASN A 74 8.30 -1.36 -6.46
C ASN A 74 8.83 -2.78 -6.30
N LEU A 75 10.13 -2.99 -6.44
CA LEU A 75 10.76 -4.29 -6.25
C LEU A 75 10.70 -4.72 -4.78
N LEU A 76 11.00 -3.79 -3.86
CA LEU A 76 10.89 -4.06 -2.43
C LEU A 76 9.45 -4.39 -2.05
N PHE A 77 8.47 -3.61 -2.54
CA PHE A 77 7.06 -3.88 -2.32
C PHE A 77 6.63 -5.26 -2.84
N LEU A 78 7.07 -5.63 -4.05
CA LEU A 78 6.82 -6.95 -4.63
C LEU A 78 7.34 -8.07 -3.72
N ILE A 79 8.59 -7.96 -3.25
CA ILE A 79 9.22 -8.93 -2.36
C ILE A 79 8.46 -9.01 -1.04
N THR A 80 8.13 -7.87 -0.44
CA THR A 80 7.45 -7.81 0.85
C THR A 80 6.06 -8.46 0.80
N ILE A 81 5.27 -8.18 -0.25
CA ILE A 81 3.97 -8.82 -0.44
C ILE A 81 4.12 -10.32 -0.71
N ALA A 82 5.11 -10.73 -1.52
CA ALA A 82 5.38 -12.15 -1.73
C ALA A 82 5.75 -12.88 -0.43
N VAL A 83 6.59 -12.28 0.42
CA VAL A 83 6.96 -12.84 1.73
C VAL A 83 5.74 -12.94 2.65
N ALA A 84 4.86 -11.94 2.68
CA ALA A 84 3.63 -11.97 3.47
C ALA A 84 2.70 -13.14 3.04
N LEU A 85 2.57 -13.35 1.73
CA LEU A 85 1.74 -14.40 1.15
C LEU A 85 2.34 -15.80 1.32
N ILE A 86 3.66 -15.95 1.20
CA ILE A 86 4.32 -17.25 1.38
C ILE A 86 4.31 -17.64 2.86
N SER A 87 4.58 -16.68 3.76
CA SER A 87 4.55 -16.92 5.20
C SER A 87 3.15 -17.20 5.75
N SER A 88 2.07 -16.77 5.06
CA SER A 88 0.70 -17.05 5.50
C SER A 88 0.27 -18.51 5.29
N VAL A 89 0.83 -19.20 4.28
CA VAL A 89 0.50 -20.61 3.97
C VAL A 89 0.69 -21.56 5.16
N PRO A 90 1.86 -21.61 5.83
CA PRO A 90 2.06 -22.50 6.98
C PRO A 90 1.32 -22.06 8.26
N ILE A 91 0.83 -20.81 8.31
CA ILE A 91 0.08 -20.24 9.45
C ILE A 91 -1.42 -20.52 9.31
N SER A 92 -1.92 -20.65 8.08
CA SER A 92 -3.34 -20.86 7.77
C SER A 92 -3.88 -22.08 8.51
N ARG A 93 -5.00 -21.87 9.19
CA ARG A 93 -5.69 -22.89 9.98
C ARG A 93 -6.95 -23.39 9.28
N ASP A 94 -7.63 -22.52 8.55
CA ASP A 94 -8.95 -22.81 7.99
C ASP A 94 -8.86 -23.27 6.53
N ILE A 95 -8.04 -22.61 5.70
CA ILE A 95 -7.94 -22.90 4.26
C ILE A 95 -6.88 -23.97 3.94
N PHE A 96 -5.70 -23.94 4.59
CA PHE A 96 -4.60 -24.87 4.33
C PHE A 96 -4.19 -25.68 5.57
N PRO A 97 -5.10 -26.46 6.20
CA PRO A 97 -4.80 -27.17 7.44
C PRO A 97 -3.69 -28.23 7.30
N PHE A 98 -3.41 -28.70 6.09
CA PHE A 98 -2.48 -29.79 5.79
C PHE A 98 -0.99 -29.38 5.74
N ILE A 99 -0.67 -28.08 5.63
CA ILE A 99 0.72 -27.57 5.48
C ILE A 99 1.27 -27.05 6.82
N ARG A 100 0.56 -27.31 7.92
CA ARG A 100 0.85 -26.73 9.23
C ARG A 100 2.22 -27.16 9.75
N ILE A 101 3.02 -26.17 10.17
CA ILE A 101 4.32 -26.38 10.81
C ILE A 101 4.15 -26.24 12.33
N ASN A 102 4.74 -27.15 13.11
CA ASN A 102 4.79 -27.02 14.57
C ASN A 102 5.75 -25.87 14.94
N ASN A 103 5.30 -24.97 15.83
CA ASN A 103 6.02 -23.75 16.25
C ASN A 103 6.07 -22.64 15.17
N ASP A 104 4.89 -22.17 14.74
CA ASP A 104 4.70 -21.16 13.67
C ASP A 104 5.04 -19.71 14.06
N MET A 105 5.57 -19.47 15.27
CA MET A 105 5.83 -18.12 15.80
C MET A 105 6.75 -17.29 14.89
N VAL A 106 7.81 -17.89 14.36
CA VAL A 106 8.73 -17.21 13.43
C VAL A 106 8.01 -16.83 12.14
N MET A 107 7.18 -17.72 11.59
CA MET A 107 6.39 -17.43 10.40
C MET A 107 5.38 -16.31 10.68
N ARG A 108 4.72 -16.31 11.84
CA ARG A 108 3.81 -15.23 12.25
C ARG A 108 4.53 -13.90 12.37
N GLN A 109 5.72 -13.86 12.97
CA GLN A 109 6.51 -12.63 13.04
C GLN A 109 6.89 -12.12 11.65
N ILE A 110 7.36 -13.00 10.76
CA ILE A 110 7.68 -12.64 9.37
C ILE A 110 6.43 -12.14 8.63
N HIS A 111 5.30 -12.83 8.77
CA HIS A 111 4.03 -12.47 8.15
C HIS A 111 3.56 -11.08 8.59
N VAL A 112 3.56 -10.81 9.89
CA VAL A 112 3.11 -9.53 10.44
C VAL A 112 4.07 -8.41 10.05
N LEU A 113 5.38 -8.63 10.17
CA LEU A 113 6.40 -7.66 9.78
C LEU A 113 6.28 -7.30 8.29
N SER A 114 6.16 -8.32 7.43
CA SER A 114 5.98 -8.12 6.00
C SER A 114 4.63 -7.48 5.66
N ALA A 115 3.55 -7.75 6.41
CA ALA A 115 2.27 -7.08 6.22
C ALA A 115 2.36 -5.57 6.51
N TYR A 116 2.98 -5.17 7.63
CA TYR A 116 3.17 -3.74 7.97
C TYR A 116 4.10 -3.01 6.99
N TRP A 117 5.24 -3.62 6.64
CA TRP A 117 6.12 -3.04 5.61
C TRP A 117 5.43 -2.99 4.24
N GLY A 118 4.65 -4.02 3.90
CA GLY A 118 3.87 -4.08 2.67
C GLY A 118 2.85 -2.95 2.61
N PHE A 119 2.16 -2.67 3.71
CA PHE A 119 1.22 -1.56 3.82
C PHE A 119 1.87 -0.20 3.56
N ILE A 120 3.03 0.07 4.17
CA ILE A 120 3.77 1.33 3.95
C ILE A 120 4.28 1.42 2.51
N LEU A 121 4.89 0.35 2.00
CA LEU A 121 5.43 0.32 0.64
C LEU A 121 4.33 0.44 -0.41
N MET A 122 3.12 -0.08 -0.15
CA MET A 122 1.93 0.13 -0.97
C MET A 122 1.56 1.62 -1.01
N ALA A 123 1.51 2.29 0.15
CA ALA A 123 1.22 3.71 0.24
C ALA A 123 2.25 4.55 -0.53
N VAL A 124 3.53 4.24 -0.38
CA VAL A 124 4.62 4.86 -1.15
C VAL A 124 4.42 4.59 -2.65
N HIS A 125 4.20 3.34 -3.06
CA HIS A 125 3.95 2.96 -4.46
C HIS A 125 2.81 3.76 -5.11
N ILE A 126 1.71 3.95 -4.39
CA ILE A 126 0.59 4.81 -4.81
C ILE A 126 1.05 6.26 -4.95
N GLY A 127 1.80 6.79 -3.98
CA GLY A 127 2.38 8.14 -4.02
C GLY A 127 3.31 8.40 -5.21
N ILE A 128 4.10 7.40 -5.62
CA ILE A 128 4.93 7.46 -6.84
C ILE A 128 4.05 7.58 -8.08
N SER A 129 2.96 6.83 -8.12
CA SER A 129 2.05 6.76 -9.26
C SER A 129 0.96 7.83 -9.25
N TRP A 130 0.91 8.68 -8.23
CA TRP A 130 -0.16 9.64 -7.95
C TRP A 130 -0.52 10.54 -9.14
N GLY A 131 0.51 11.03 -9.86
CA GLY A 131 0.29 11.85 -11.06
C GLY A 131 -0.45 11.11 -12.18
N ARG A 132 -0.19 9.81 -12.35
CA ARG A 132 -0.90 8.96 -13.33
C ARG A 132 -2.34 8.71 -12.90
N ILE A 133 -2.55 8.45 -11.61
CA ILE A 133 -3.88 8.20 -11.02
C ILE A 133 -4.77 9.43 -11.18
N ILE A 134 -4.30 10.63 -10.79
CA ILE A 134 -5.05 11.88 -10.96
C ILE A 134 -5.38 12.14 -12.43
N ASN A 135 -4.41 11.93 -13.33
CA ASN A 135 -4.64 12.16 -14.76
C ASN A 135 -5.67 11.18 -15.34
N ALA A 136 -5.68 9.92 -14.88
CA ALA A 136 -6.71 8.96 -15.26
C ALA A 136 -8.08 9.34 -14.70
N ALA A 137 -8.15 9.72 -13.41
CA ALA A 137 -9.39 10.15 -12.76
C ALA A 137 -10.01 11.39 -13.44
N ARG A 138 -9.19 12.38 -13.84
CA ARG A 138 -9.63 13.55 -14.62
C ARG A 138 -10.23 13.16 -15.97
N LYS A 139 -9.60 12.20 -16.66
CA LYS A 139 -10.11 11.69 -17.94
C LYS A 139 -11.42 10.91 -17.79
N MET A 140 -11.63 10.22 -16.66
CA MET A 140 -12.88 9.49 -16.37
C MET A 140 -14.03 10.42 -16.01
N THR A 141 -13.74 11.46 -15.22
CA THR A 141 -14.77 12.39 -14.71
C THR A 141 -15.10 13.52 -15.69
N GLY A 142 -14.44 13.58 -16.87
CA GLY A 142 -14.65 14.65 -17.85
C GLY A 142 -14.27 16.04 -17.34
N ILE A 143 -13.47 16.12 -16.27
CA ILE A 143 -13.12 17.38 -15.63
C ILE A 143 -12.02 18.08 -16.44
N ILE A 144 -12.43 19.01 -17.30
CA ILE A 144 -11.53 19.80 -18.17
C ILE A 144 -10.98 21.03 -17.43
N THR A 145 -11.73 21.59 -16.47
CA THR A 145 -11.37 22.85 -15.81
C THR A 145 -10.60 22.63 -14.50
N THR A 146 -9.46 23.31 -14.36
CA THR A 146 -8.73 23.40 -13.08
C THR A 146 -9.31 24.49 -12.21
N SER A 147 -10.24 24.16 -11.32
CA SER A 147 -10.70 25.10 -10.28
C SER A 147 -9.60 25.31 -9.23
N ARG A 148 -9.19 26.57 -9.04
CA ARG A 148 -8.25 26.96 -7.96
C ARG A 148 -8.82 26.60 -6.59
N VAL A 149 -10.12 26.82 -6.38
CA VAL A 149 -10.82 26.50 -5.13
C VAL A 149 -10.76 25.00 -4.84
N ARG A 150 -11.06 24.15 -5.82
CA ARG A 150 -10.97 22.68 -5.66
C ARG A 150 -9.55 22.22 -5.34
N THR A 151 -8.55 22.86 -5.93
CA THR A 151 -7.14 22.53 -5.66
C THR A 151 -6.74 22.92 -4.23
N ILE A 152 -7.19 24.07 -3.74
CA ILE A 152 -6.94 24.52 -2.37
C ILE A 152 -7.66 23.60 -1.39
N ALA A 153 -8.93 23.27 -1.64
CA ALA A 153 -9.71 22.35 -0.81
C ALA A 153 -9.02 20.98 -0.67
N PHE A 154 -8.57 20.37 -1.78
CA PHE A 154 -7.84 19.10 -1.72
C PHE A 154 -6.50 19.20 -1.00
N ARG A 155 -5.81 20.35 -1.07
CA ARG A 155 -4.56 20.56 -0.31
C ARG A 155 -4.83 20.69 1.18
N LEU A 156 -5.87 21.44 1.57
CA LEU A 156 -6.26 21.56 2.98
C LEU A 156 -6.67 20.19 3.54
N LEU A 157 -7.46 19.42 2.78
CA LEU A 157 -7.81 18.06 3.15
C LEU A 157 -6.57 17.17 3.31
N ALA A 158 -5.62 17.25 2.38
CA ALA A 158 -4.36 16.49 2.48
C ALA A 158 -3.56 16.89 3.73
N VAL A 159 -3.50 18.18 4.08
CA VAL A 159 -2.84 18.65 5.30
C VAL A 159 -3.53 18.08 6.55
N LEU A 160 -4.86 18.12 6.60
CA LEU A 160 -5.62 17.55 7.72
C LEU A 160 -5.36 16.05 7.88
N ILE A 161 -5.37 15.30 6.77
CA ILE A 161 -5.08 13.86 6.75
C ILE A 161 -3.66 13.59 7.27
N VAL A 162 -2.67 14.39 6.85
CA VAL A 162 -1.28 14.24 7.29
C VAL A 162 -1.14 14.54 8.79
N VAL A 163 -1.72 15.64 9.27
CA VAL A 163 -1.64 16.03 10.69
C VAL A 163 -2.28 14.95 11.57
N TYR A 164 -3.49 14.51 11.21
CA TYR A 164 -4.19 13.45 11.93
C TYR A 164 -3.43 12.13 11.86
N GLY A 165 -2.94 11.75 10.68
CA GLY A 165 -2.17 10.54 10.50
C GLY A 165 -0.88 10.52 11.33
N VAL A 166 -0.19 11.66 11.48
CA VAL A 166 1.04 11.74 12.29
C VAL A 166 0.73 11.46 13.75
N GLN A 167 -0.33 12.07 14.29
CA GLN A 167 -0.77 11.81 15.66
C GLN A 167 -1.10 10.32 15.87
N ILE A 168 -1.92 9.75 14.99
CA ILE A 168 -2.30 8.33 15.06
C ILE A 168 -1.12 7.39 14.87
N SER A 169 -0.10 7.76 14.08
CA SER A 169 1.10 6.94 13.91
C SER A 169 1.87 6.75 15.23
N PHE A 170 1.90 7.78 16.07
CA PHE A 170 2.47 7.71 17.42
C PHE A 170 1.55 6.96 18.38
N GLU A 171 0.24 7.25 18.38
CA GLU A 171 -0.73 6.57 19.25
C GLU A 171 -0.78 5.06 19.00
N ARG A 172 -0.65 4.63 17.74
CA ARG A 172 -0.64 3.21 17.35
C ARG A 172 0.74 2.57 17.42
N ASP A 173 1.76 3.33 17.82
CA ASP A 173 3.16 2.89 17.90
C ASP A 173 3.62 2.18 16.61
N MET A 174 3.32 2.79 15.46
CA MET A 174 3.62 2.20 14.15
C MET A 174 5.12 1.88 14.00
N GLY A 175 5.99 2.65 14.67
CA GLY A 175 7.43 2.41 14.68
C GLY A 175 7.80 1.06 15.31
N SER A 176 7.19 0.67 16.42
CA SER A 176 7.47 -0.62 17.04
C SER A 176 6.89 -1.80 16.26
N ARG A 177 5.76 -1.60 15.56
CA ARG A 177 5.13 -2.62 14.68
C ARG A 177 5.95 -2.91 13.41
N LEU A 178 6.77 -1.95 12.97
CA LEU A 178 7.74 -2.13 11.88
C LEU A 178 9.02 -2.85 12.33
N LEU A 179 9.19 -3.05 13.63
CA LEU A 179 10.32 -3.73 14.24
C LEU A 179 9.84 -5.05 14.89
N ILE A 180 10.77 -5.97 15.12
CA ILE A 180 10.48 -7.29 15.72
C ILE A 180 10.06 -7.16 17.21
N TYR A 181 10.15 -5.96 17.79
CA TYR A 181 9.97 -5.73 19.23
C TYR A 181 8.51 -5.90 19.71
N ASN A 182 7.52 -5.52 18.89
CA ASN A 182 6.10 -5.74 19.23
C ASN A 182 5.24 -5.97 17.97
N PRO A 183 5.39 -7.10 17.26
CA PRO A 183 4.72 -7.32 15.99
C PRO A 183 3.20 -7.41 16.15
N PHE A 184 2.72 -7.96 17.27
CA PHE A 184 1.28 -8.16 17.49
C PHE A 184 0.57 -6.94 18.07
N GLY A 185 1.29 -6.05 18.79
CA GLY A 185 0.74 -4.85 19.39
C GLY A 185 -0.32 -5.13 20.46
N TYR A 186 -0.68 -4.09 21.23
CA TYR A 186 -1.85 -4.14 22.11
C TYR A 186 -3.04 -3.52 21.36
N TRP A 187 -4.14 -4.26 21.26
CA TRP A 187 -5.39 -3.78 20.68
C TRP A 187 -6.33 -3.44 21.84
N GLY A 188 -6.74 -2.16 21.92
CA GLY A 188 -7.74 -1.75 22.90
C GLY A 188 -9.09 -2.39 22.57
N PHE A 189 -9.76 -2.93 23.59
CA PHE A 189 -11.05 -3.63 23.46
C PHE A 189 -12.20 -2.74 22.93
N ASP A 190 -11.99 -1.42 22.82
CA ASP A 190 -13.00 -0.41 22.45
C ASP A 190 -12.82 0.16 21.02
N GLU A 191 -11.99 -0.46 20.17
CA GLU A 191 -11.79 0.05 18.81
C GLU A 191 -12.94 -0.35 17.85
N THR A 192 -13.63 0.66 17.31
CA THR A 192 -14.63 0.46 16.25
C THR A 192 -13.98 0.30 14.87
N ALA A 193 -14.61 -0.49 13.98
CA ALA A 193 -14.13 -0.68 12.61
C ALA A 193 -13.96 0.63 11.84
N MET A 194 -14.82 1.61 12.09
CA MET A 194 -14.73 2.94 11.47
C MET A 194 -13.45 3.68 11.88
N ARG A 195 -13.10 3.63 13.17
CA ARG A 195 -11.86 4.26 13.68
C ARG A 195 -10.62 3.59 13.10
N PHE A 196 -10.60 2.26 13.05
CA PHE A 196 -9.51 1.52 12.40
C PHE A 196 -9.30 1.96 10.94
N VAL A 197 -10.39 2.06 10.16
CA VAL A 197 -10.30 2.46 8.75
C VAL A 197 -9.78 3.88 8.61
N ILE A 198 -10.32 4.84 9.38
CA ILE A 198 -9.88 6.24 9.34
C ILE A 198 -8.40 6.35 9.71
N ASP A 199 -7.96 5.64 10.75
CA ASP A 199 -6.59 5.68 11.26
C ASP A 199 -5.60 5.17 10.21
N TYR A 200 -5.84 3.98 9.65
CA TYR A 200 -4.95 3.40 8.65
C TYR A 200 -4.99 4.16 7.32
N LEU A 201 -6.15 4.65 6.87
CA LEU A 201 -6.23 5.53 5.70
C LEU A 201 -5.43 6.83 5.92
N SER A 202 -5.43 7.38 7.13
CA SER A 202 -4.68 8.59 7.44
C SER A 202 -3.18 8.35 7.42
N ILE A 203 -2.73 7.23 8.00
CA ILE A 203 -1.33 6.78 7.93
C ILE A 203 -0.89 6.59 6.48
N MET A 204 -1.70 5.89 5.68
CA MET A 204 -1.46 5.72 4.25
C MET A 204 -1.34 7.09 3.54
N GLY A 205 -2.20 8.03 3.92
CA GLY A 205 -2.20 9.41 3.41
C GLY A 205 -0.88 10.14 3.64
N ILE A 206 -0.23 9.96 4.80
CA ILE A 206 1.11 10.53 5.09
C ILE A 206 2.13 10.04 4.07
N TYR A 207 2.22 8.72 3.88
CA TYR A 207 3.22 8.12 2.99
C TYR A 207 2.94 8.44 1.52
N ILE A 208 1.67 8.47 1.10
CA ILE A 208 1.28 8.90 -0.25
C ILE A 208 1.71 10.35 -0.48
N CYS A 209 1.34 11.27 0.42
CA CYS A 209 1.64 12.68 0.28
C CYS A 209 3.15 12.94 0.33
N GLY A 210 3.84 12.37 1.33
CA GLY A 210 5.28 12.50 1.51
C GLY A 210 6.07 12.02 0.29
N THR A 211 5.66 10.88 -0.28
CA THR A 211 6.28 10.35 -1.50
C THR A 211 6.02 11.26 -2.70
N HIS A 212 4.77 11.68 -2.90
CA HIS A 212 4.40 12.53 -4.02
C HIS A 212 5.17 13.86 -4.03
N TYR A 213 5.24 14.53 -2.89
CA TYR A 213 5.94 15.82 -2.78
C TYR A 213 7.46 15.67 -2.86
N THR A 214 8.04 14.63 -2.24
CA THR A 214 9.49 14.34 -2.35
C THR A 214 9.90 14.08 -3.79
N LEU A 215 9.16 13.25 -4.52
CA LEU A 215 9.48 12.99 -5.94
C LEU A 215 9.34 14.23 -6.81
N LYS A 216 8.33 15.08 -6.55
CA LYS A 216 8.16 16.34 -7.26
C LYS A 216 9.32 17.30 -7.01
N TYR A 217 9.87 17.31 -5.79
CA TYR A 217 11.06 18.08 -5.45
C TYR A 217 12.28 17.56 -6.22
N ILE A 218 12.55 16.25 -6.20
CA ILE A 218 13.66 15.62 -6.93
C ILE A 218 13.58 15.93 -8.44
N GLN A 219 12.40 15.79 -9.04
CA GLN A 219 12.16 16.13 -10.45
C GLN A 219 12.51 17.58 -10.80
N LYS A 220 12.19 18.52 -9.90
CA LYS A 220 12.48 19.95 -10.11
C LYS A 220 13.98 20.20 -10.12
N HIS A 221 14.72 19.56 -9.22
CA HIS A 221 16.18 19.68 -9.14
C HIS A 221 16.91 18.97 -10.28
N GLU A 222 16.42 17.83 -10.77
CA GLU A 222 16.98 17.18 -11.97
C GLU A 222 16.80 18.05 -13.22
N LYS A 223 15.63 18.70 -13.37
CA LYS A 223 15.38 19.61 -14.50
C LYS A 223 16.21 20.90 -14.45
N ALA A 224 16.59 21.36 -13.26
CA ALA A 224 17.44 22.54 -13.10
C ALA A 224 18.93 22.25 -13.36
N LYS A 225 19.34 20.98 -13.44
CA LYS A 225 20.72 20.53 -13.69
C LYS A 225 20.94 20.00 -15.12
N SER A 226 19.89 19.93 -15.94
CA SER A 226 19.89 19.48 -17.35
C SER A 226 19.70 20.66 -18.28
#